data_AF-A0A645HLF2-F1
#
_entry.id   AF-A0A645HLF2-F1
#
_cell.length_a   1.000
_cell.length_b   1.000
_cell.length_c   1.000
_cell.angle_alpha   90.00
_cell.angle_beta   90.00
_cell.angle_gamma   90.00
#
_symmetry.space_group_name_H-M   'P 1'
#
loop_
_entity.id
_entity.type
_entity.pdbx_description
1 polymer ?
#
loop_
_entity_poly.entity_id
_entity_poly.type
_entity_poly.pdbx_seq_one_letter_code
_entity_poly.pdbx_strand_id
1 'polypeptide(L)' 'MGKLRTAYPNALAIERPALEGEGNGRAGADHRRVRIQDLFASFYAEVSGCPMEEAAMQTLQTLVDRLEQEARQA' A
#
# COMPACT_ATOMS: atom_id res chain seq x y z
N MET A 1 28.44 19.90 16.53
CA MET A 1 27.10 20.20 15.95
C MET A 1 26.82 21.70 15.71
N GLY A 2 27.64 22.66 16.19
CA GLY A 2 27.36 24.10 16.02
C GLY A 2 27.74 24.72 14.66
N LYS A 3 28.83 24.26 14.02
CA LYS A 3 29.41 24.93 12.84
C LYS A 3 28.58 24.80 11.55
N LEU A 4 27.81 23.72 11.39
CA LEU A 4 26.98 23.53 10.19
C LEU A 4 25.76 24.47 10.14
N ARG A 5 25.14 24.74 11.31
CA ARG A 5 23.96 25.59 11.40
C ARG A 5 24.25 27.06 11.09
N THR A 6 25.47 27.52 11.35
CA THR A 6 25.88 28.91 11.09
C THR A 6 26.13 29.17 9.60
N ALA A 7 26.69 28.20 8.88
CA ALA A 7 27.00 28.34 7.46
C ALA A 7 25.79 28.05 6.55
N TYR A 8 24.91 27.13 6.97
CA TYR A 8 23.74 26.74 6.21
C TYR A 8 22.53 26.62 7.14
N PRO A 9 21.91 27.75 7.55
CA PRO A 9 20.79 27.74 8.49
C PRO A 9 19.61 26.90 7.98
N ASN A 10 19.43 26.83 6.66
CA ASN A 10 18.33 26.11 6.02
C ASN A 10 18.68 24.65 5.66
N ALA A 11 19.93 24.21 5.78
CA ALA A 11 20.32 22.85 5.37
C ALA A 11 19.78 21.76 6.31
N LEU A 12 19.33 22.13 7.50
CA LEU A 12 18.64 21.22 8.43
C LEU A 12 17.12 21.43 8.45
N ALA A 13 16.60 22.40 7.70
CA ALA A 13 15.17 22.58 7.47
C ALA A 13 14.81 21.86 6.17
N ILE A 14 14.83 20.52 6.20
CA ILE A 14 14.24 19.74 5.13
C ILE A 14 12.74 19.73 5.39
N GLU A 15 12.04 20.72 4.84
CA GLU A 15 10.60 20.61 4.68
C GLU A 15 10.34 19.37 3.81
N ARG A 16 9.47 18.48 4.28
CA ARG A 16 9.07 17.29 3.52
C ARG A 16 7.61 17.45 3.11
N PRO A 17 7.29 18.28 2.09
CA PRO A 17 5.90 18.49 1.66
C PRO A 17 5.18 17.18 1.32
N ALA A 18 5.92 16.18 0.82
CA ALA A 18 5.41 14.83 0.53
C ALA A 18 4.93 14.06 1.78
N LEU A 19 5.27 14.51 2.99
CA LEU A 19 4.77 13.95 4.25
C LEU A 19 3.61 14.76 4.85
N GLU A 20 3.33 15.97 4.34
CA GLU A 20 2.32 16.88 4.91
C GLU A 20 1.01 16.92 4.12
N GLY A 21 0.95 16.36 2.91
CA GLY A 21 -0.27 16.30 2.09
C GLY A 21 -1.14 15.04 2.31
N GLU A 22 -2.47 15.20 2.29
CA GLU A 22 -3.45 14.10 2.11
C GLU A 22 -3.52 13.66 0.63
N GLY A 23 -2.36 13.32 0.03
CA GLY A 23 -2.31 12.84 -1.35
C GLY A 23 -2.65 11.37 -1.47
N ASN A 24 -3.19 10.96 -2.62
CA ASN A 24 -3.57 9.58 -3.01
C ASN A 24 -2.43 8.54 -3.03
N GLY A 25 -1.26 8.88 -2.46
CA GLY A 25 -0.09 8.02 -2.32
C GLY A 25 0.37 7.82 -0.88
N ARG A 26 -0.38 8.33 0.13
CA ARG A 26 -0.19 7.88 1.50
C ARG A 26 -0.60 6.43 1.58
N ALA A 27 0.33 5.59 2.01
CA ALA A 27 -0.06 4.29 2.48
C ALA A 27 -0.94 4.45 3.72
N GLY A 28 -2.22 4.15 3.55
CA GLY A 28 -3.17 4.02 4.64
C GLY A 28 -2.66 3.02 5.66
N ALA A 29 -3.15 3.18 6.90
CA ALA A 29 -2.72 2.43 8.08
C ALA A 29 -2.36 0.96 7.75
N ASP A 30 -1.09 0.64 8.00
CA ASP A 30 -0.58 -0.71 8.10
C ASP A 30 -0.60 -1.51 6.77
N HIS A 31 0.40 -1.31 5.91
CA HIS A 31 0.66 -2.20 4.77
C HIS A 31 0.75 -3.68 5.17
N ARG A 32 1.04 -3.99 6.45
CA ARG A 32 1.03 -5.36 6.98
C ARG A 32 -0.38 -5.98 7.07
N ARG A 33 -1.43 -5.19 6.86
CA ARG A 33 -2.84 -5.61 6.87
C ARG A 33 -3.50 -5.53 5.50
N VAL A 34 -2.77 -5.23 4.42
CA VAL A 34 -3.35 -5.31 3.07
C VAL A 34 -3.65 -6.77 2.79
N ARG A 35 -4.93 -7.10 2.68
CA ARG A 35 -5.35 -8.47 2.37
C ARG A 35 -4.95 -8.76 0.93
N ILE A 36 -4.55 -10.00 0.66
CA ILE A 36 -4.09 -10.42 -0.68
C ILE A 36 -5.18 -10.20 -1.75
N GLN A 37 -6.45 -10.31 -1.37
CA GLN A 37 -7.60 -9.97 -2.21
C GLN A 37 -7.63 -8.49 -2.63
N ASP A 38 -7.29 -7.56 -1.74
CA ASP A 38 -7.32 -6.13 -2.02
C ASP A 38 -6.18 -5.75 -2.97
N LEU A 39 -5.01 -6.38 -2.77
CA LEU A 39 -3.86 -6.23 -3.66
C LEU A 39 -4.21 -6.75 -5.06
N PHE A 40 -4.79 -7.94 -5.17
CA PHE A 40 -5.15 -8.51 -6.46
C PHE A 40 -6.26 -7.71 -7.16
N ALA A 41 -7.25 -7.20 -6.42
CA ALA A 41 -8.29 -6.34 -6.97
C ALA A 41 -7.72 -5.04 -7.56
N SER A 42 -6.77 -4.40 -6.85
CA SER A 42 -6.09 -3.21 -7.37
C SER A 42 -5.29 -3.50 -8.65
N PHE A 43 -4.55 -4.61 -8.66
CA PHE A 43 -3.79 -5.07 -9.82
C PHE A 43 -4.72 -5.36 -11.02
N TYR A 44 -5.82 -6.06 -10.80
CA TYR A 44 -6.79 -6.36 -11.85
C TYR A 44 -7.35 -5.07 -12.48
N ALA A 45 -7.70 -4.08 -11.66
CA ALA A 45 -8.22 -2.82 -12.13
C ALA A 45 -7.17 -2.02 -12.93
N GLU A 46 -5.91 -2.04 -12.53
CA GLU A 46 -4.82 -1.39 -13.26
C GLU A 46 -4.54 -2.04 -14.62
N VAL A 47 -4.57 -3.37 -14.69
CA VAL A 47 -4.27 -4.11 -15.93
C VAL A 47 -5.44 -4.12 -16.90
N SER A 48 -6.67 -4.29 -16.40
CA SER A 48 -7.86 -4.38 -17.24
C SER A 48 -8.52 -3.04 -17.52
N GLY A 49 -8.23 -2.02 -16.71
CA GLY A 49 -8.94 -0.74 -16.73
C GLY A 49 -10.37 -0.80 -16.17
N CYS A 50 -10.82 -1.97 -15.68
CA CYS A 50 -12.16 -2.19 -15.17
C CYS A 50 -12.12 -2.72 -13.72
N PRO A 51 -13.03 -2.29 -12.84
CA PRO A 51 -13.15 -2.88 -11.51
C PRO A 51 -13.60 -4.35 -11.60
N MET A 52 -13.21 -5.16 -10.62
CA MET A 52 -13.71 -6.54 -10.53
C MET A 52 -15.20 -6.55 -10.20
N GLU A 53 -15.93 -7.46 -10.82
CA GLU A 53 -17.31 -7.76 -10.46
C GLU A 53 -17.38 -8.48 -9.11
N GLU A 54 -18.49 -8.32 -8.40
CA GLU A 54 -18.68 -8.91 -7.07
C GLU A 54 -18.59 -10.45 -7.08
N ALA A 55 -19.13 -11.09 -8.12
CA ALA A 55 -19.01 -12.54 -8.30
C ALA A 55 -17.54 -13.00 -8.46
N ALA A 56 -16.73 -12.20 -9.16
CA ALA A 56 -15.30 -12.45 -9.31
C ALA A 56 -14.55 -12.26 -7.98
N MET A 57 -14.92 -11.25 -7.17
CA MET A 57 -14.37 -11.03 -5.83
C MET A 57 -14.68 -12.20 -4.88
N GLN A 58 -15.90 -12.74 -4.91
CA GLN A 58 -16.27 -13.91 -4.09
C GLN A 58 -15.50 -15.18 -4.50
N THR A 59 -15.31 -15.36 -5.81
CA THR A 59 -14.50 -16.47 -6.34
C THR A 59 -13.05 -16.34 -5.88
N LEU A 60 -12.48 -15.14 -5.97
CA LEU A 60 -11.13 -14.84 -5.49
C LEU A 60 -10.97 -15.15 -4.00
N GLN A 61 -11.90 -14.72 -3.15
CA GLN A 61 -11.88 -15.02 -1.71
C GLN A 61 -11.82 -16.53 -1.46
N THR A 62 -12.66 -17.29 -2.14
CA THR A 62 -12.72 -18.75 -1.98
C THR A 62 -11.39 -19.43 -2.36
N LEU A 63 -10.73 -18.95 -3.42
CA LEU A 63 -9.44 -19.48 -3.86
C LEU A 63 -8.33 -19.16 -2.85
N VAL A 64 -8.30 -17.93 -2.34
CA VAL A 64 -7.33 -17.51 -1.31
C VAL A 64 -7.50 -18.34 -0.05
N ASP A 65 -8.73 -18.50 0.46
CA ASP A 65 -8.99 -19.27 1.67
C ASP A 65 -8.53 -20.72 1.53
N ARG A 66 -8.74 -21.32 0.34
CA ARG A 66 -8.28 -22.68 0.04
C ARG A 66 -6.75 -22.78 0.03
N LEU A 67 -6.07 -21.84 -0.63
CA LEU A 67 -4.60 -21.82 -0.66
C LEU A 67 -4.01 -21.66 0.75
N GLU A 68 -4.60 -20.82 1.59
CA GLU A 68 -4.19 -20.65 2.99
C GLU A 68 -4.46 -21.88 3.85
N GLN A 69 -5.50 -22.66 3.54
CA GLN A 69 -5.76 -23.94 4.20
C GLN A 69 -4.71 -24.99 3.82
N GLU A 70 -4.43 -25.13 2.52
CA GLU A 70 -3.42 -26.06 2.01
C GLU A 70 -2.02 -25.72 2.58
N ALA A 71 -1.66 -24.44 2.64
CA ALA A 71 -0.39 -23.98 3.22
C ALA A 71 -0.25 -24.27 4.72
N ARG A 72 -1.37 -24.38 5.47
CA ARG A 72 -1.36 -24.74 6.89
C ARG A 72 -1.26 -26.24 7.14
N GLN A 73 -1.59 -27.07 6.15
CA GLN A 73 -1.60 -28.52 6.26
C GLN A 73 -0.29 -29.18 5.77
N ALA A 74 0.59 -28.40 5.14
CA ALA A 74 1.93 -28.82 4.68
C ALA A 74 3.01 -28.58 5.74
#